data_AF-A0A410NU19-F1
#
_entry.id   AF-A0A410NU19-F1
#
_cell.length_a   1.000
_cell.length_b   1.000
_cell.length_c   1.000
_cell.angle_alpha   90.00
_cell.angle_beta   90.00
_cell.angle_gamma   90.00
#
_symmetry.space_group_name_H-M   'P 1'
#
loop_
_entity.id
_entity.type
_entity.pdbx_description
1 polymer ?
#
loop_
_entity_poly.entity_id
_entity_poly.type
_entity_poly.pdbx_seq_one_letter_code
_entity_poly.pdbx_strand_id
1 'polypeptide(L)'
;MLQLKIAAQPEWLEPAHGVRVKMLPPSTPVIVEARRISAGLMVAHGVEMDDDGVGHMGQALFVMTAAYVAAGALEWEGVADDTGSPAQTLTPDQVVALLGQEPEIFDFFDRGYASEVHALMSEKKGSSPLPSGSSGREADPTAGTAADDSTAGAKASPAPSTGTRRKPRKAAASGTSSTPAPAS
;
A
#
# COMPACT_ATOMS: atom_id res chain seq x y z
N MET A 1 8.53 -19.94 11.25
CA MET A 1 7.33 -20.50 10.58
C MET A 1 6.21 -19.48 10.69
N LEU A 2 5.32 -19.38 9.70
CA LEU A 2 4.18 -18.46 9.75
C LEU A 2 3.04 -19.10 10.55
N GLN A 3 2.50 -18.38 11.53
CA GLN A 3 1.36 -18.86 12.32
C GLN A 3 0.04 -18.55 11.59
N LEU A 4 -0.81 -19.57 11.44
CA LEU A 4 -2.17 -19.38 10.92
C LEU A 4 -3.04 -18.77 12.02
N LYS A 5 -3.47 -17.52 11.83
CA LYS A 5 -4.58 -16.93 12.60
C LYS A 5 -5.88 -17.24 11.88
N ILE A 6 -6.91 -17.66 12.62
CA ILE A 6 -8.28 -17.76 12.09
C ILE A 6 -8.81 -16.33 11.93
N ALA A 7 -9.51 -16.05 10.83
CA ALA A 7 -10.09 -14.73 10.58
C ALA A 7 -11.09 -14.34 11.67
N ALA A 8 -11.10 -13.06 12.06
CA ALA A 8 -12.12 -12.53 12.94
C ALA A 8 -13.50 -12.58 12.25
N GLN A 9 -14.57 -12.51 13.05
CA GLN A 9 -15.93 -12.45 12.52
C GLN A 9 -16.28 -11.01 12.11
N PRO A 10 -17.27 -10.82 11.22
CA PRO A 10 -17.76 -9.48 10.90
C PRO A 10 -18.36 -8.79 12.13
N GLU A 11 -18.13 -7.49 12.27
CA GLU A 11 -18.60 -6.68 13.41
C GLU A 11 -19.45 -5.49 12.95
N TRP A 12 -20.28 -4.96 13.85
CA TRP A 12 -21.04 -3.74 13.60
C TRP A 12 -20.25 -2.51 14.06
N LEU A 13 -20.04 -1.58 13.15
CA LEU A 13 -19.47 -0.25 13.41
C LEU A 13 -20.58 0.80 13.30
N GLU A 14 -20.45 1.89 14.06
CA GLU A 14 -21.35 3.05 14.05
C GLU A 14 -20.54 4.29 13.68
N PRO A 15 -20.33 4.58 12.37
CA PRO A 15 -19.48 5.69 11.92
C PRO A 15 -20.07 7.08 12.18
N ALA A 16 -21.39 7.18 12.36
CA ALA A 16 -22.11 8.39 12.74
C ALA A 16 -23.41 8.01 13.47
N HIS A 17 -23.97 8.91 14.28
CA HIS A 17 -25.16 8.61 15.10
C HIS A 17 -26.34 8.10 14.25
N GLY A 18 -26.77 6.86 14.50
CA GLY A 18 -27.89 6.25 13.80
C GLY A 18 -27.58 5.65 12.43
N VAL A 19 -26.31 5.71 11.99
CA VAL A 19 -25.81 4.97 10.82
C VAL A 19 -24.97 3.80 11.32
N ARG A 20 -25.30 2.57 10.93
CA ARG A 20 -24.53 1.37 11.30
C ARG A 20 -24.12 0.59 10.06
N VAL A 21 -22.94 0.00 10.09
CA VAL A 21 -22.48 -0.90 9.03
C VAL A 21 -21.85 -2.16 9.62
N LYS A 22 -22.12 -3.30 9.00
CA LYS A 22 -21.52 -4.57 9.34
C LYS A 22 -20.31 -4.81 8.45
N MET A 23 -19.12 -4.75 9.03
CA MET A 23 -17.85 -4.82 8.30
C MET A 23 -17.17 -6.18 8.47
N LEU A 24 -16.63 -6.73 7.39
CA LEU A 24 -15.58 -7.73 7.42
C LEU A 24 -14.31 -7.14 8.06
N PRO A 25 -13.54 -7.91 8.85
CA PRO A 25 -12.27 -7.42 9.39
C PRO A 25 -11.23 -7.19 8.29
N PRO A 26 -10.29 -6.25 8.49
CA PRO A 26 -9.14 -6.03 7.60
C PRO A 26 -8.41 -7.33 7.28
N SER A 27 -8.34 -7.68 6.00
CA SER A 27 -7.85 -8.98 5.56
C SER A 27 -7.36 -8.97 4.11
N THR A 28 -6.54 -9.96 3.72
CA THR A 28 -6.05 -10.08 2.35
C THR A 28 -7.17 -10.19 1.30
N PRO A 29 -8.29 -10.93 1.52
CA PRO A 29 -9.43 -10.91 0.61
C PRO A 29 -10.03 -9.51 0.42
N VAL A 30 -10.26 -8.75 1.51
CA VAL A 30 -10.74 -7.36 1.45
C VAL A 30 -9.76 -6.49 0.65
N ILE A 31 -8.45 -6.61 0.88
CA ILE A 31 -7.42 -5.86 0.13
C ILE A 31 -7.46 -6.16 -1.37
N VAL A 32 -7.67 -7.43 -1.76
CA VAL A 32 -7.74 -7.83 -3.17
C VAL A 32 -9.00 -7.30 -3.84
N GLU A 33 -10.15 -7.41 -3.17
CA GLU A 33 -11.42 -6.91 -3.71
C GLU A 33 -11.47 -5.38 -3.76
N ALA A 34 -10.97 -4.69 -2.74
CA ALA A 34 -10.84 -3.23 -2.74
C ALA A 34 -9.96 -2.74 -3.91
N ARG A 35 -8.90 -3.46 -4.29
CA ARG A 35 -8.10 -3.11 -5.50
C ARG A 35 -8.87 -3.30 -6.81
N ARG A 36 -9.76 -4.29 -6.87
CA ARG A 36 -10.65 -4.49 -8.03
C ARG A 36 -11.67 -3.36 -8.13
N ILE A 37 -12.26 -2.98 -7.00
CA ILE A 37 -13.23 -1.89 -6.90
C ILE A 37 -12.57 -0.54 -7.19
N SER A 38 -11.43 -0.23 -6.58
CA SER A 38 -10.75 1.05 -6.77
C SER A 38 -10.28 1.28 -8.21
N ALA A 39 -9.82 0.24 -8.91
CA ALA A 39 -9.48 0.33 -10.32
C ALA A 39 -10.70 0.73 -11.19
N GLY A 40 -11.89 0.22 -10.86
CA GLY A 40 -13.14 0.61 -11.52
C GLY A 40 -13.53 2.05 -11.19
N LEU A 41 -13.52 2.43 -9.91
CA LEU A 41 -13.85 3.77 -9.44
C LEU A 41 -12.88 4.84 -9.98
N MET A 42 -11.58 4.56 -10.04
CA MET A 42 -10.58 5.48 -10.62
C MET A 42 -10.90 5.81 -12.08
N VAL A 43 -11.28 4.81 -12.88
CA VAL A 43 -11.71 5.02 -14.26
C VAL A 43 -13.05 5.77 -14.33
N ALA A 44 -14.03 5.40 -13.51
CA ALA A 44 -15.35 6.03 -13.50
C ALA A 44 -15.33 7.52 -13.09
N HIS A 45 -14.43 7.90 -12.18
CA HIS A 45 -14.28 9.25 -11.66
C HIS A 45 -13.14 10.06 -12.31
N GLY A 46 -12.43 9.50 -13.31
CA GLY A 46 -11.34 10.20 -14.00
C GLY A 46 -10.12 10.49 -13.12
N VAL A 47 -9.87 9.66 -12.11
CA VAL A 47 -8.74 9.80 -11.18
C VAL A 47 -7.48 9.24 -11.83
N GLU A 48 -6.79 10.07 -12.59
CA GLU A 48 -5.49 9.75 -13.18
C GLU A 48 -4.36 10.02 -12.18
N MET A 49 -3.58 8.97 -11.89
CA MET A 49 -2.27 9.11 -11.24
C MET A 49 -1.29 9.63 -12.29
N ASP A 50 -0.81 10.87 -12.13
CA ASP A 50 0.20 11.45 -13.01
C ASP A 50 1.59 10.83 -12.79
N ASP A 51 2.48 11.00 -13.77
CA ASP A 51 3.83 10.40 -13.78
C ASP A 51 4.75 11.02 -12.69
N ASP A 52 4.38 12.21 -12.20
CA ASP A 52 4.92 12.91 -11.03
C ASP A 52 4.27 12.50 -9.69
N GLY A 53 3.16 11.78 -9.70
CA GLY A 53 2.54 11.12 -8.55
C GLY A 53 1.93 12.06 -7.50
N VAL A 54 1.49 13.26 -7.90
CA VAL A 54 0.96 14.30 -6.99
C VAL A 54 -0.41 14.80 -7.43
N GLY A 55 -0.67 14.92 -8.74
CA GLY A 55 -2.00 15.20 -9.26
C GLY A 55 -2.98 14.12 -8.81
N HIS A 56 -4.14 14.56 -8.33
CA HIS A 56 -5.21 13.70 -7.85
C HIS A 56 -4.87 12.75 -6.68
N MET A 57 -3.69 12.86 -6.03
CA MET A 57 -3.34 12.01 -4.88
C MET A 57 -4.42 11.98 -3.79
N GLY A 58 -5.03 13.13 -3.47
CA GLY A 58 -6.16 13.20 -2.52
C GLY A 58 -7.42 12.47 -3.00
N GLN A 59 -7.72 12.51 -4.31
CA GLN A 59 -8.84 11.76 -4.90
C GLN A 59 -8.54 10.27 -4.95
N ALA A 60 -7.30 9.88 -5.23
CA ALA A 60 -6.86 8.49 -5.21
C ALA A 60 -6.95 7.89 -3.80
N LEU A 61 -6.54 8.63 -2.77
CA LEU A 61 -6.74 8.24 -1.37
C LEU A 61 -8.23 8.09 -1.02
N PHE A 62 -9.05 9.09 -1.37
CA PHE A 62 -10.51 9.02 -1.17
C PHE A 62 -11.16 7.81 -1.85
N VAL A 63 -10.82 7.53 -3.12
CA VAL A 63 -11.32 6.36 -3.87
C VAL A 63 -10.80 5.05 -3.26
N MET A 64 -9.58 5.00 -2.75
CA MET A 64 -9.05 3.83 -2.04
C MET A 64 -9.81 3.57 -0.74
N THR A 65 -10.08 4.60 0.07
CA THR A 65 -10.87 4.49 1.30
C THR A 65 -12.30 4.05 0.99
N ALA A 66 -12.97 4.63 -0.01
CA ALA A 66 -14.28 4.19 -0.47
C ALA A 66 -14.28 2.72 -0.95
N ALA A 67 -13.24 2.30 -1.65
CA ALA A 67 -13.10 0.91 -2.11
C ALA A 67 -12.85 -0.08 -0.96
N TYR A 68 -12.13 0.31 0.10
CA TYR A 68 -12.00 -0.50 1.32
C TYR A 68 -13.34 -0.65 2.04
N VAL A 69 -14.11 0.44 2.16
CA VAL A 69 -15.46 0.40 2.75
C VAL A 69 -16.37 -0.51 1.91
N ALA A 70 -16.42 -0.33 0.60
CA ALA A 70 -17.25 -1.15 -0.29
C ALA A 70 -16.84 -2.64 -0.33
N ALA A 71 -15.56 -2.97 -0.18
CA ALA A 71 -15.08 -4.35 -0.10
C ALA A 71 -15.29 -5.00 1.28
N GLY A 72 -15.41 -4.19 2.34
CA GLY A 72 -15.60 -4.67 3.71
C GLY A 72 -17.08 -4.75 4.14
N ALA A 73 -17.93 -3.86 3.62
CA ALA A 73 -19.32 -3.74 4.05
C ALA A 73 -20.19 -4.92 3.58
N LEU A 74 -20.94 -5.50 4.53
CA LEU A 74 -21.91 -6.57 4.29
C LEU A 74 -23.36 -6.09 4.37
N GLU A 75 -23.62 -5.13 5.24
CA GLU A 75 -24.98 -4.71 5.62
C GLU A 75 -24.93 -3.28 6.19
N TRP A 76 -25.88 -2.43 5.80
CA TRP A 76 -26.02 -1.06 6.28
C TRP A 76 -27.38 -0.84 6.94
N GLU A 77 -27.41 0.05 7.93
CA GLU A 77 -28.61 0.61 8.54
C GLU A 77 -28.46 2.14 8.66
N GLY A 78 -29.58 2.87 8.61
CA GLY A 78 -29.58 4.33 8.72
C GLY A 78 -29.22 5.08 7.43
N VAL A 79 -28.84 4.37 6.36
CA VAL A 79 -28.61 4.94 5.02
C VAL A 79 -29.83 4.69 4.14
N ALA A 80 -30.16 5.66 3.28
CA ALA A 80 -31.18 5.54 2.26
C ALA A 80 -30.57 5.70 0.85
N ASP A 81 -31.25 5.15 -0.16
CA ASP A 81 -30.92 5.34 -1.56
C ASP A 81 -31.41 6.70 -2.11
N ASP A 82 -31.21 6.93 -3.41
CA ASP A 82 -31.63 8.13 -4.13
C ASP A 82 -33.16 8.31 -4.22
N THR A 83 -33.94 7.27 -3.89
CA THR A 83 -35.40 7.34 -3.75
C THR A 83 -35.86 7.65 -2.32
N GLY A 84 -34.93 7.67 -1.36
CA GLY A 84 -35.22 7.78 0.07
C GLY A 84 -35.64 6.45 0.72
N SER A 85 -35.44 5.31 0.04
CA SER A 85 -35.74 3.98 0.58
C SER A 85 -34.53 3.44 1.37
N PRO A 86 -34.73 2.73 2.51
CA PRO A 86 -33.61 2.19 3.30
C PRO A 86 -32.72 1.24 2.48
N ALA A 87 -31.43 1.55 2.41
CA ALA A 87 -30.46 0.83 1.59
C ALA A 87 -29.61 -0.13 2.44
N GLN A 88 -30.00 -1.42 2.47
CA GLN A 88 -29.29 -2.45 3.25
C GLN A 88 -27.91 -2.81 2.66
N THR A 89 -27.70 -2.58 1.35
CA THR A 89 -26.42 -2.80 0.66
C THR A 89 -26.16 -1.66 -0.31
N LEU A 90 -24.96 -1.09 -0.28
CA LEU A 90 -24.55 0.01 -1.16
C LEU A 90 -23.62 -0.50 -2.27
N THR A 91 -23.80 0.01 -3.49
CA THR A 91 -22.81 -0.17 -4.56
C THR A 91 -21.55 0.65 -4.28
N PRO A 92 -20.40 0.36 -4.92
CA PRO A 92 -19.20 1.19 -4.77
C PRO A 92 -19.41 2.68 -5.07
N ASP A 93 -20.21 3.00 -6.08
CA ASP A 93 -20.54 4.39 -6.43
C ASP A 93 -21.43 5.07 -5.37
N GLN A 94 -22.34 4.31 -4.73
CA GLN A 94 -23.14 4.79 -3.59
C GLN A 94 -22.28 5.00 -2.34
N VAL A 95 -21.28 4.14 -2.09
CA VAL A 95 -20.29 4.35 -1.03
C VAL A 95 -19.47 5.62 -1.30
N VAL A 96 -19.01 5.83 -2.54
CA VAL A 96 -18.35 7.08 -2.95
C VAL A 96 -19.26 8.30 -2.71
N ALA A 97 -20.53 8.23 -3.08
CA ALA A 97 -21.48 9.31 -2.86
C ALA A 97 -21.68 9.61 -1.36
N LEU A 98 -21.87 8.57 -0.53
CA LEU A 98 -22.02 8.70 0.92
C LEU A 98 -20.80 9.36 1.56
N LEU A 99 -19.60 8.84 1.30
CA LEU A 99 -18.36 9.39 1.89
C LEU A 99 -18.02 10.80 1.37
N GLY A 100 -18.50 11.17 0.17
CA GLY A 100 -18.37 12.52 -0.37
C GLY A 100 -19.37 13.52 0.21
N GLN A 101 -20.50 13.06 0.75
CA GLN A 101 -21.55 13.88 1.37
C GLN A 101 -21.38 14.02 2.88
N GLU A 102 -20.86 12.98 3.55
CA GLU A 102 -20.76 12.88 5.01
C GLU A 102 -19.28 12.79 5.47
N PRO A 103 -18.60 13.93 5.72
CA PRO A 103 -17.19 13.95 6.10
C PRO A 103 -16.86 13.20 7.40
N GLU A 104 -17.80 13.17 8.36
CA GLU A 104 -17.64 12.43 9.62
C GLU A 104 -17.51 10.92 9.38
N ILE A 105 -18.34 10.37 8.48
CA ILE A 105 -18.32 8.97 8.08
C ILE A 105 -17.02 8.66 7.32
N PHE A 106 -16.57 9.57 6.44
CA PHE A 106 -15.28 9.44 5.77
C PHE A 106 -14.10 9.42 6.75
N ASP A 107 -14.00 10.40 7.66
CA ASP A 107 -12.92 10.49 8.65
C ASP A 107 -12.87 9.25 9.55
N PHE A 108 -14.03 8.69 9.93
CA PHE A 108 -14.12 7.43 10.68
C PHE A 108 -13.46 6.27 9.94
N PHE A 109 -13.80 6.06 8.66
CA PHE A 109 -13.24 4.94 7.89
C PHE A 109 -11.78 5.17 7.49
N ASP A 110 -11.38 6.39 7.14
CA ASP A 110 -10.01 6.72 6.73
C ASP A 110 -9.04 6.50 7.90
N ARG A 111 -9.38 7.02 9.08
CA ARG A 111 -8.53 6.96 10.29
C ARG A 111 -8.63 5.61 11.00
N GLY A 112 -9.78 4.94 10.93
CA GLY A 112 -10.00 3.61 11.48
C GLY A 112 -9.68 2.52 10.45
N TYR A 113 -10.72 2.04 9.77
CA TYR A 113 -10.69 0.83 8.95
C TYR A 113 -9.60 0.81 7.87
N ALA A 114 -9.46 1.89 7.10
CA ALA A 114 -8.44 1.99 6.04
C ALA A 114 -7.03 2.00 6.64
N SER A 115 -6.82 2.69 7.78
CA SER A 115 -5.51 2.71 8.46
C SER A 115 -5.08 1.31 8.92
N GLU A 116 -6.00 0.49 9.43
CA GLU A 116 -5.73 -0.92 9.78
C GLU A 116 -5.40 -1.78 8.55
N VAL A 117 -6.10 -1.57 7.43
CA VAL A 117 -5.79 -2.22 6.16
C VAL A 117 -4.40 -1.82 5.65
N HIS A 118 -4.01 -0.55 5.78
CA HIS A 118 -2.67 -0.07 5.45
C HIS A 118 -1.58 -0.63 6.39
N ALA A 119 -1.87 -0.77 7.68
CA ALA A 119 -0.99 -1.41 8.65
C ALA A 119 -0.73 -2.88 8.28
N LEU A 120 -1.79 -3.64 7.99
CA LEU A 120 -1.71 -5.05 7.55
C LEU A 120 -0.86 -5.25 6.29
N MET A 121 -0.92 -4.31 5.33
CA MET A 121 -0.05 -4.33 4.16
C MET A 121 1.43 -4.00 4.47
N SER A 122 1.68 -3.29 5.56
CA SER A 122 3.00 -2.78 5.95
C SER A 122 3.78 -3.73 6.86
N GLU A 123 3.10 -4.46 7.77
CA GLU A 123 3.72 -5.45 8.68
C GLU A 123 4.63 -6.45 7.95
N LYS A 124 4.22 -6.86 6.75
CA LYS A 124 4.95 -7.83 5.91
C LYS A 124 6.34 -7.36 5.44
N LYS A 125 6.65 -6.06 5.54
CA LYS A 125 7.93 -5.48 5.07
C LYS A 125 9.01 -5.35 6.15
N GLY A 126 8.68 -5.52 7.44
CA GLY A 126 9.60 -5.22 8.55
C GLY A 126 10.50 -6.36 9.03
N SER A 127 10.26 -7.61 8.62
CA SER A 127 10.90 -8.79 9.23
C SER A 127 12.08 -9.34 8.41
N SER A 128 13.22 -8.66 8.47
CA SER A 128 14.53 -9.25 8.12
C SER A 128 15.16 -9.83 9.40
N PRO A 129 15.53 -11.13 9.43
CA PRO A 129 16.26 -11.68 10.56
C PRO A 129 17.64 -11.03 10.70
N LEU A 130 17.92 -10.46 11.87
CA LEU A 130 19.28 -10.07 12.24
C LEU A 130 20.18 -11.33 12.24
N PRO A 131 21.41 -11.27 11.70
CA PRO A 131 22.37 -12.35 11.84
C PRO A 131 22.90 -12.38 13.28
N SER A 132 22.18 -13.07 14.18
CA SER A 132 22.66 -13.39 15.53
C SER A 132 23.79 -14.43 15.46
N GLY A 133 24.99 -13.96 15.12
CA GLY A 133 26.23 -14.71 15.29
C GLY A 133 26.59 -14.76 16.77
N SER A 134 26.13 -15.81 17.47
CA SER A 134 26.56 -16.12 18.84
C SER A 134 26.95 -17.58 18.94
N SER A 135 28.22 -17.87 18.66
CA SER A 135 28.88 -19.12 19.01
C SER A 135 29.91 -18.87 20.10
N GLY A 136 29.43 -18.39 21.26
CA GLY A 136 30.21 -18.40 22.49
C GLY A 136 30.39 -19.85 22.96
N ARG A 137 31.49 -20.48 22.58
CA ARG A 137 31.95 -21.76 23.14
C ARG A 137 33.26 -21.54 23.88
N GLU A 138 33.15 -21.11 25.11
CA GLU A 138 34.25 -21.11 26.07
C GLU A 138 34.38 -22.53 26.64
N ALA A 139 35.51 -23.20 26.35
CA ALA A 139 35.83 -24.53 26.84
C ALA A 139 37.34 -24.81 26.73
N ASP A 140 38.10 -24.24 27.67
CA ASP A 140 39.43 -24.72 28.08
C ASP A 140 39.29 -25.47 29.42
N PRO A 141 40.28 -26.29 29.88
CA PRO A 141 41.65 -26.43 29.38
C PRO A 141 42.14 -27.88 29.16
N THR A 142 43.34 -28.07 28.56
CA THR A 142 44.50 -28.81 29.17
C THR A 142 45.65 -29.08 28.17
N ALA A 143 46.83 -28.51 28.49
CA ALA A 143 48.23 -28.92 28.22
C ALA A 143 48.68 -29.53 26.86
N GLY A 144 49.71 -28.92 26.25
CA GLY A 144 50.53 -29.52 25.17
C GLY A 144 51.63 -28.60 24.61
N THR A 145 52.85 -28.72 25.13
CA THR A 145 54.08 -27.93 24.83
C THR A 145 54.54 -27.93 23.36
N ALA A 146 54.97 -26.77 22.81
CA ALA A 146 56.29 -26.54 22.17
C ALA A 146 56.42 -25.19 21.39
N ALA A 147 57.66 -24.75 21.19
CA ALA A 147 58.13 -23.55 20.48
C ALA A 147 57.92 -23.63 18.92
N ASP A 148 58.21 -22.63 18.08
CA ASP A 148 59.13 -21.49 18.23
C ASP A 148 58.85 -20.30 17.28
N ASP A 149 59.66 -19.25 17.43
CA ASP A 149 59.77 -17.94 16.76
C ASP A 149 59.60 -17.87 15.22
N SER A 150 58.90 -16.83 14.73
CA SER A 150 59.36 -15.97 13.61
C SER A 150 58.50 -14.73 13.32
N THR A 151 59.03 -13.59 13.75
CA THR A 151 59.04 -12.23 13.11
C THR A 151 58.33 -11.91 11.77
N ALA A 152 57.90 -10.62 11.72
CA ALA A 152 57.67 -9.75 10.55
C ALA A 152 56.41 -9.99 9.67
N GLY A 153 55.78 -8.96 9.09
CA GLY A 153 56.03 -7.51 9.17
C GLY A 153 55.62 -6.77 7.88
N ALA A 154 55.19 -5.50 8.00
CA ALA A 154 54.87 -4.57 6.92
C ALA A 154 53.70 -4.95 5.97
N LYS A 155 53.07 -4.06 5.19
CA LYS A 155 52.64 -2.64 5.27
C LYS A 155 52.02 -2.34 3.88
N ALA A 156 51.27 -1.25 3.78
CA ALA A 156 50.97 -0.49 2.55
C ALA A 156 49.93 -1.04 1.53
N SER A 157 48.84 -0.28 1.41
CA SER A 157 48.16 -0.02 0.12
C SER A 157 48.98 1.03 -0.67
N PRO A 158 48.84 1.16 -2.01
CA PRO A 158 47.84 2.09 -2.56
C PRO A 158 47.16 1.64 -3.89
N ALA A 159 46.28 2.51 -4.41
CA ALA A 159 45.41 2.33 -5.58
C ALA A 159 46.05 2.83 -6.91
N PRO A 160 45.33 3.43 -7.89
CA PRO A 160 44.28 2.90 -8.79
C PRO A 160 44.64 3.05 -10.31
N SER A 161 43.84 2.50 -11.25
CA SER A 161 43.94 2.92 -12.67
C SER A 161 42.64 2.86 -13.53
N THR A 162 42.14 4.06 -13.86
CA THR A 162 41.74 4.56 -15.21
C THR A 162 40.82 3.79 -16.18
N GLY A 163 39.75 4.48 -16.61
CA GLY A 163 39.29 4.54 -18.02
C GLY A 163 38.04 3.70 -18.38
N THR A 164 37.18 4.06 -19.33
CA THR A 164 37.18 5.22 -20.27
C THR A 164 35.76 5.65 -20.68
N ARG A 165 35.61 6.95 -20.94
CA ARG A 165 34.44 7.72 -21.42
C ARG A 165 33.92 7.30 -22.82
N ARG A 166 32.58 7.34 -23.06
CA ARG A 166 31.92 8.08 -24.19
C ARG A 166 30.37 8.01 -24.23
N LYS A 167 29.77 9.18 -24.49
CA LYS A 167 28.41 9.45 -25.03
C LYS A 167 28.61 10.07 -26.44
N PRO A 168 27.67 9.94 -27.40
CA PRO A 168 26.61 10.94 -27.63
C PRO A 168 25.28 10.23 -28.03
N ARG A 169 24.22 10.79 -28.64
CA ARG A 169 23.78 12.16 -29.02
C ARG A 169 22.23 12.23 -28.91
N LYS A 170 21.62 13.39 -29.19
CA LYS A 170 20.20 13.52 -29.56
C LYS A 170 20.00 13.48 -31.08
N ALA A 171 18.76 13.21 -31.51
CA ALA A 171 18.19 13.64 -32.80
C ALA A 171 16.74 14.10 -32.59
N ALA A 172 16.27 15.08 -33.36
CA ALA A 172 14.90 15.61 -33.33
C ALA A 172 14.53 16.21 -34.70
N ALA A 173 13.31 15.91 -35.19
CA ALA A 173 12.59 16.50 -36.33
C ALA A 173 11.24 15.73 -36.41
N SER A 174 10.03 16.28 -36.22
CA SER A 174 9.29 17.38 -36.88
C SER A 174 8.50 16.96 -38.13
N GLY A 175 7.17 17.08 -38.08
CA GLY A 175 6.21 16.82 -39.18
C GLY A 175 4.76 16.94 -38.68
N THR A 176 4.20 18.15 -38.55
CA THR A 176 3.30 18.84 -39.51
C THR A 176 1.82 18.39 -39.51
N SER A 177 1.02 19.19 -38.79
CA SER A 177 -0.39 19.59 -39.02
C SER A 177 -1.23 18.97 -40.15
N SER A 178 -2.50 18.68 -39.84
CA SER A 178 -3.66 18.95 -40.72
C SER A 178 -4.99 18.98 -39.95
N THR A 179 -5.70 20.11 -40.04
CA THR A 179 -7.10 20.35 -39.61
C THR A 179 -7.70 21.32 -40.64
N PRO A 180 -8.82 20.99 -41.30
CA PRO A 180 -10.11 21.65 -40.99
C PRO A 180 -11.34 20.69 -41.13
N ALA A 181 -12.26 20.66 -40.16
CA ALA A 181 -13.52 21.45 -40.09
C ALA A 181 -14.77 20.63 -40.51
N PRO A 182 -15.99 20.96 -40.04
CA PRO A 182 -17.14 20.04 -40.03
C PRO A 182 -18.11 20.21 -41.22
N ALA A 183 -19.02 19.25 -41.38
CA ALA A 183 -20.15 19.34 -42.30
C ALA A 183 -21.48 18.96 -41.62
N SER A 184 -22.43 19.89 -41.73
CA SER A 184 -23.91 19.81 -41.63
C SER A 184 -24.58 18.70 -40.80
#